data_AF-A0A257HW24-F1
#
_entry.id   AF-A0A257HW24-F1
#
_cell.length_a   1.000
_cell.length_b   1.000
_cell.length_c   1.000
_cell.angle_alpha   90.00
_cell.angle_beta   90.00
_cell.angle_gamma   90.00
#
_symmetry.space_group_name_H-M   'P 1'
#
loop_
_entity.id
_entity.type
_entity.pdbx_description
1 polymer ?
#
loop_
_entity_poly.entity_id
_entity_poly.type
_entity_poly.pdbx_seq_one_letter_code
_entity_poly.pdbx_strand_id
1 'polypeptide(L)'
;MKLEEVTYQSDYTIQVKFTDGVVGSVDLTDLVEKGIFQVLKDKDKFSKPYSTGYSIAWSEELEIDAATVYAEITGKHIEEVINPELAIV
;
A
#
# COMPACT_ATOMS: atom_id res chain seq x y z
N MET A 1 9.45 -1.95 -5.90
CA MET A 1 8.73 -1.14 -6.92
C MET A 1 8.42 0.23 -6.36
N LYS A 2 8.52 1.31 -7.15
CA LYS A 2 8.28 2.68 -6.64
C LYS A 2 6.80 3.05 -6.79
N LEU A 3 6.20 3.54 -5.70
CA LEU A 3 4.84 4.05 -5.66
C LEU A 3 4.80 5.50 -6.15
N GLU A 4 4.03 5.75 -7.20
CA GLU A 4 3.85 7.07 -7.81
C GLU A 4 2.73 7.85 -7.11
N GLU A 5 1.57 7.22 -6.92
CA GLU A 5 0.37 7.88 -6.41
C GLU A 5 -0.41 6.96 -5.47
N VAL A 6 -1.04 7.56 -4.45
CA VAL A 6 -2.03 6.91 -3.59
C VAL A 6 -3.19 7.88 -3.35
N THR A 7 -4.41 7.40 -3.49
CA THR A 7 -5.63 8.17 -3.27
C THR A 7 -6.62 7.39 -2.43
N TYR A 8 -7.34 8.09 -1.55
CA TYR A 8 -8.50 7.53 -0.87
C TYR A 8 -9.63 7.30 -1.90
N GLN A 9 -10.25 6.12 -1.86
CA GLN A 9 -11.35 5.78 -2.75
C GLN A 9 -12.69 5.80 -2.00
N SER A 10 -12.85 4.90 -1.03
CA SER A 10 -14.07 4.76 -0.22
C SER A 10 -13.79 3.86 0.97
N ASP A 11 -14.54 4.01 2.07
CA ASP A 11 -14.42 3.17 3.26
C ASP A 11 -12.97 3.00 3.75
N TYR A 12 -12.43 1.78 3.75
CA TYR A 12 -11.02 1.52 4.07
C TYR A 12 -10.24 1.09 2.84
N THR A 13 -10.67 1.58 1.66
CA THR A 13 -10.07 1.28 0.37
C THR A 13 -9.27 2.47 -0.15
N ILE A 14 -8.06 2.18 -0.62
CA ILE A 14 -7.20 3.12 -1.34
C ILE A 14 -6.99 2.63 -2.77
N GLN A 15 -6.73 3.56 -3.69
CA GLN A 15 -6.20 3.27 -5.01
C GLN A 15 -4.72 3.66 -5.05
N VAL A 16 -3.90 2.82 -5.67
CA VAL A 16 -2.45 3.05 -5.82
C VAL A 16 -2.04 2.95 -7.28
N LYS A 17 -1.01 3.70 -7.65
CA LYS A 17 -0.36 3.64 -8.96
C LYS A 17 1.15 3.56 -8.78
N PHE A 18 1.76 2.59 -9.44
CA PHE A 18 3.21 2.37 -9.44
C PHE A 18 3.83 2.91 -10.73
N THR A 19 5.13 3.22 -10.66
CA THR A 19 5.87 3.82 -11.78
C THR A 19 6.00 2.91 -13.00
N ASP A 20 5.74 1.60 -12.86
CA ASP A 20 5.72 0.64 -13.95
C ASP A 20 4.35 0.53 -14.64
N GLY A 21 3.37 1.33 -14.21
CA GLY A 21 2.03 1.38 -14.76
C GLY A 21 1.01 0.46 -14.07
N VAL A 22 1.42 -0.32 -13.07
CA VAL A 22 0.48 -1.11 -12.26
C VAL A 22 -0.41 -0.19 -11.45
N VAL A 23 -1.72 -0.41 -11.53
CA VAL A 23 -2.76 0.31 -10.77
C VAL A 23 -3.64 -0.72 -10.08
N GLY A 24 -3.98 -0.48 -8.82
CA GLY A 24 -4.86 -1.39 -8.07
C GLY A 24 -5.60 -0.69 -6.93
N SER A 25 -6.71 -1.30 -6.51
CA SER A 25 -7.44 -0.94 -5.30
C SER A 25 -7.11 -1.94 -4.20
N VAL A 26 -6.91 -1.45 -2.98
CA VAL A 26 -6.49 -2.26 -1.81
C VAL A 26 -7.47 -2.00 -0.68
N ASP A 27 -8.05 -3.06 -0.14
CA ASP A 27 -8.94 -3.00 1.02
C ASP A 27 -8.13 -3.21 2.31
N LEU A 28 -8.16 -2.20 3.19
CA LEU A 28 -7.46 -2.17 4.47
C LEU A 28 -8.39 -2.35 5.67
N THR A 29 -9.62 -2.83 5.47
CA THR A 29 -10.61 -3.03 6.54
C THR A 29 -10.05 -3.89 7.67
N ASP A 30 -9.37 -4.98 7.35
CA ASP A 30 -8.75 -5.84 8.37
C ASP A 30 -7.52 -5.21 9.03
N LEU A 31 -6.84 -4.30 8.32
CA LEU A 31 -5.64 -3.64 8.82
C LEU A 31 -6.01 -2.61 9.89
N VAL A 32 -7.05 -1.81 9.67
CA VAL A 32 -7.50 -0.79 10.63
C VAL A 32 -8.06 -1.39 11.92
N GLU A 33 -8.26 -2.70 11.98
CA GLU A 33 -8.62 -3.42 13.21
C GLU A 33 -7.40 -3.82 14.07
N LYS A 34 -6.17 -3.68 13.55
CA LYS A 34 -4.95 -4.25 14.13
C LYS A 34 -4.00 -3.19 14.69
N GLY A 35 -3.62 -3.35 15.95
CA GLY A 35 -2.48 -2.66 16.56
C GLY A 35 -2.48 -1.14 16.34
N ILE A 36 -1.35 -0.61 15.90
CA ILE A 36 -1.15 0.84 15.68
C ILE A 36 -2.07 1.44 14.60
N PHE A 37 -2.61 0.62 13.70
CA PHE A 37 -3.51 1.08 12.62
C PHE A 37 -4.94 1.36 13.08
N GLN A 38 -5.30 1.01 14.32
CA GLN A 38 -6.63 1.33 14.88
C GLN A 38 -6.93 2.83 14.92
N VAL A 39 -5.91 3.69 14.93
CA VAL A 39 -6.09 5.14 14.82
C VAL A 39 -6.73 5.55 13.49
N LEU A 40 -6.59 4.73 12.44
CA LEU A 40 -7.17 4.96 11.12
C LEU A 40 -8.64 4.53 11.03
N LYS A 41 -9.24 4.00 12.10
CA LYS A 41 -10.70 3.87 12.15
C LYS A 41 -11.39 5.22 11.97
N ASP A 42 -10.73 6.28 12.43
CA ASP A 42 -11.05 7.66 12.10
C ASP A 42 -10.88 7.89 10.58
N LYS A 43 -12.02 8.02 9.88
CA LYS A 43 -12.07 8.21 8.43
C LYS A 43 -11.41 9.51 7.97
N ASP A 44 -11.35 10.54 8.81
CA ASP A 44 -10.70 11.81 8.47
C ASP A 44 -9.17 11.68 8.46
N LYS A 45 -8.64 10.71 9.21
CA LYS A 45 -7.23 10.32 9.15
C LYS A 45 -7.01 9.37 7.98
N PHE A 46 -7.83 8.32 7.87
CA PHE A 46 -7.69 7.32 6.79
C PHE A 46 -7.74 7.94 5.39
N SER A 47 -8.57 8.94 5.17
CA SER A 47 -8.75 9.58 3.86
C SER A 47 -7.55 10.41 3.36
N LYS A 48 -6.47 10.51 4.13
CA LYS A 48 -5.29 11.33 3.81
C LYS A 48 -4.00 10.51 3.70
N PRO A 49 -3.95 9.41 2.94
CA PRO A 49 -2.71 8.72 2.69
C PRO A 49 -1.78 9.59 1.83
N TYR A 50 -0.47 9.40 1.97
CA TYR A 50 0.52 9.95 1.07
C TYR A 50 1.59 8.91 0.74
N SER A 51 2.23 9.05 -0.42
CA SER A 51 3.34 8.19 -0.85
C SER A 51 4.67 8.77 -0.37
N THR A 52 5.53 7.92 0.19
CA THR A 52 6.96 8.23 0.41
C THR A 52 7.83 7.77 -0.77
N GLY A 53 7.21 7.22 -1.81
CA GLY A 53 7.85 6.53 -2.93
C GLY A 53 8.02 5.03 -2.70
N TYR A 54 8.12 4.57 -1.46
CA TYR A 54 8.27 3.14 -1.12
C TYR A 54 7.34 2.66 0.00
N SER A 55 6.59 3.58 0.60
CA SER A 55 5.54 3.28 1.59
C SER A 55 4.29 4.11 1.30
N ILE A 56 3.14 3.62 1.77
CA ILE A 56 1.89 4.37 1.90
C ILE A 56 1.78 4.78 3.36
N ALA A 57 1.81 6.07 3.64
CA ALA A 57 1.90 6.62 4.98
C ALA A 57 0.71 7.51 5.34
N TRP A 58 0.41 7.57 6.63
CA TRP A 58 -0.52 8.51 7.25
C TRP A 58 0.17 9.41 8.27
N SER A 59 1.35 9.02 8.73
CA SER A 59 2.29 9.82 9.53
C SER A 59 3.69 9.20 9.44
N GLU A 60 4.69 9.84 10.06
CA GLU A 60 6.07 9.32 10.15
C GLU A 60 6.17 7.95 10.84
N GLU A 61 5.22 7.61 11.70
CA GLU A 61 5.21 6.37 12.49
C GLU A 61 4.17 5.36 11.99
N LEU A 62 3.38 5.71 10.97
CA LEU A 62 2.25 4.90 10.53
C LEU A 62 2.24 4.78 9.01
N GLU A 63 2.82 3.68 8.53
CA GLU A 63 2.92 3.38 7.12
C GLU A 63 2.83 1.88 6.83
N ILE A 64 2.55 1.55 5.56
CA ILE A 64 2.62 0.20 5.01
C ILE A 64 3.61 0.18 3.85
N ASP A 65 4.34 -0.92 3.74
CA ASP A 65 5.34 -1.12 2.70
C ASP A 65 4.69 -1.28 1.32
N ALA A 66 5.15 -0.51 0.33
CA ALA A 66 4.55 -0.50 -1.00
C ALA A 66 4.88 -1.77 -1.81
N ALA A 67 5.94 -2.51 -1.50
CA ALA A 67 6.23 -3.79 -2.14
C ALA A 67 5.23 -4.87 -1.70
N THR A 68 4.80 -4.84 -0.44
CA THR A 68 3.73 -5.73 0.06
C THR A 68 2.42 -5.47 -0.69
N VAL A 69 2.06 -4.20 -0.84
CA VAL A 69 0.86 -3.82 -1.61
C VAL A 69 0.98 -4.19 -3.08
N TYR A 70 2.15 -4.01 -3.69
CA TYR A 70 2.40 -4.42 -5.08
C TYR A 70 2.25 -5.93 -5.26
N ALA A 71 2.79 -6.72 -4.34
CA ALA A 71 2.68 -8.19 -4.36
C ALA A 71 1.21 -8.61 -4.29
N GLU A 72 0.42 -8.01 -3.40
CA GLU A 72 -1.01 -8.27 -3.27
C GLU A 72 -1.78 -7.96 -4.57
N ILE A 73 -1.55 -6.79 -5.16
CA ILE A 73 -2.24 -6.36 -6.39
C ILE A 73 -1.88 -7.24 -7.59
N THR A 74 -0.61 -7.65 -7.69
CA THR A 74 -0.12 -8.40 -8.85
C THR A 74 -0.21 -9.91 -8.68
N GLY A 75 -0.50 -10.40 -7.47
CA GLY A 75 -0.45 -11.82 -7.12
C GLY A 75 0.96 -12.41 -7.14
N LYS A 76 2.01 -11.57 -7.22
CA LYS A 76 3.41 -12.02 -7.20
C LYS A 76 3.83 -12.39 -5.78
N HIS A 77 4.80 -13.29 -5.68
CA HIS A 77 5.48 -13.54 -4.42
C HIS A 77 6.31 -12.33 -4.01
N ILE A 78 6.34 -12.01 -2.70
CA ILE A 78 7.04 -10.83 -2.21
C ILE A 78 8.54 -10.87 -2.54
N GLU A 79 9.13 -12.08 -2.57
CA GLU A 79 10.52 -12.32 -2.95
C GLU A 79 10.81 -11.88 -4.39
N GLU A 80 9.87 -12.10 -5.32
CA GLU A 80 10.00 -11.66 -6.73
C GLU A 80 9.92 -10.13 -6.85
N VAL A 81 9.18 -9.48 -5.95
CA VAL A 81 9.00 -8.01 -5.96
C VAL A 81 10.22 -7.31 -5.40
N ILE A 82 10.82 -7.84 -4.32
CA ILE A 82 11.99 -7.23 -3.66
C ILE A 82 13.31 -7.67 -4.31
N ASN A 83 13.34 -8.83 -4.97
CA ASN A 83 14.52 -9.34 -5.64
C ASN A 83 14.17 -9.82 -7.07
N PRO A 84 14.03 -8.90 -8.03
CA PRO A 84 13.55 -9.22 -9.38
C PRO A 84 14.47 -10.16 -10.17
N GLU A 85 15.73 -10.35 -9.75
CA GLU A 85 16.64 -11.33 -10.36
C GLU A 85 16.26 -12.78 -10.07
N LEU A 86 15.45 -13.04 -9.03
CA LEU A 86 14.93 -14.38 -8.69
C LEU A 86 13.74 -14.82 -9.56
N ALA A 87 13.12 -13.91 -10.31
CA ALA A 87 11.96 -14.24 -11.15
C ALA A 87 12.33 -14.98 -12.46
N ILE A 88 13.62 -15.29 -12.68
CA ILE A 88 14.15 -15.86 -13.94
C ILE A 88 14.63 -17.31 -13.77
N VAL A 89 14.48 -17.94 -12.59
CA VAL A 89 14.86 -19.34 -12.36
C VAL A 89 13.72 -20.35 -12.51
#